data_AF-A0A842UW56-F1
#
_entry.id   AF-A0A842UW56-F1
#
_cell.length_a   1.000
_cell.length_b   1.000
_cell.length_c   1.000
_cell.angle_alpha   90.00
_cell.angle_beta   90.00
_cell.angle_gamma   90.00
#
_symmetry.space_group_name_H-M   'P 1'
#
loop_
_entity.id
_entity.type
_entity.pdbx_description
1 polymer ?
#
loop_
_entity_poly.entity_id
_entity_poly.type
_entity_poly.pdbx_seq_one_letter_code
_entity_poly.pdbx_strand_id
1 'polypeptide(L)'
;MPNIRNPNVFEKILLVIGILIVIVGYGLVHKLAMAQGILTWDLVNAAFLWLIIIALVILVAVNENIKEELREIILIQLDEIRLLRKDFQNKKR
;
A
#
# COMPACT_ATOMS: atom_id res chain seq x y z
N MET A 1 17.01 5.02 16.28
CA MET A 1 16.43 6.36 16.01
C MET A 1 15.20 6.15 15.14
N PRO A 2 14.04 6.79 15.40
CA PRO A 2 12.91 6.64 14.48
C PRO A 2 13.35 7.20 13.12
N ASN A 3 13.45 6.33 12.13
CA ASN A 3 13.82 6.70 10.78
C ASN A 3 12.65 7.51 10.19
N ILE A 4 12.82 8.82 10.02
CA ILE A 4 11.78 9.68 9.44
C ILE A 4 11.72 9.33 7.95
N ARG A 5 10.86 8.39 7.60
CA ARG A 5 10.69 7.91 6.22
C ARG A 5 9.94 8.97 5.41
N ASN A 6 10.54 9.40 4.31
CA ASN A 6 9.88 10.31 3.38
C ASN A 6 8.88 9.51 2.52
N PRO A 7 7.62 9.95 2.41
CA PRO A 7 6.62 9.21 1.64
C PRO A 7 7.02 9.13 0.18
N ASN A 8 7.01 7.91 -0.36
CA ASN A 8 7.40 7.61 -1.73
C ASN A 8 6.41 8.26 -2.71
N VAL A 9 6.86 8.53 -3.94
CA VAL A 9 6.01 9.04 -5.03
C VAL A 9 4.82 8.10 -5.25
N PHE A 10 5.03 6.79 -5.13
CA PHE A 10 3.97 5.80 -5.20
C PHE A 10 2.90 6.02 -4.11
N GLU A 11 3.31 6.19 -2.85
CA GLU A 11 2.37 6.41 -1.74
C GLU A 11 1.57 7.70 -1.92
N LYS A 12 2.20 8.77 -2.41
CA LYS A 12 1.51 10.03 -2.71
C LYS A 12 0.46 9.84 -3.81
N ILE A 13 0.80 9.14 -4.88
CA ILE A 13 -0.13 8.83 -5.98
C ILE A 13 -1.28 7.95 -5.47
N LEU A 14 -0.97 6.90 -4.72
CA LEU A 14 -1.95 5.96 -4.18
C LEU A 14 -2.91 6.65 -3.21
N LEU A 15 -2.42 7.59 -2.41
CA LEU A 15 -3.25 8.40 -1.51
C LEU A 15 -4.25 9.26 -2.30
N VAL A 16 -3.81 9.93 -3.36
CA VAL A 16 -4.69 10.71 -4.22
C VAL A 16 -5.74 9.82 -4.90
N ILE A 17 -5.32 8.67 -5.42
CA ILE A 17 -6.23 7.69 -6.05
C ILE A 17 -7.23 7.14 -5.01
N GLY A 18 -6.79 6.84 -3.80
CA GLY A 18 -7.63 6.37 -2.72
C GLY A 18 -8.72 7.38 -2.35
N ILE A 19 -8.38 8.66 -2.24
CA ILE A 19 -9.35 9.73 -2.01
C ILE A 19 -10.36 9.82 -3.16
N LEU A 20 -9.90 9.77 -4.40
CA LEU A 20 -10.77 9.78 -5.58
C LEU A 20 -11.75 8.60 -5.57
N ILE A 21 -11.29 7.40 -5.23
CA ILE A 21 -12.13 6.19 -5.14
C ILE A 21 -13.20 6.34 -4.05
N VAL A 22 -12.87 6.94 -2.91
CA VAL A 22 -13.83 7.17 -1.83
C VAL A 22 -14.91 8.15 -2.28
N ILE A 23 -14.53 9.30 -2.86
CA ILE A 23 -15.47 10.34 -3.30
C ILE A 23 -16.36 9.83 -4.44
N VAL A 24 -15.74 9.28 -5.49
CA VAL A 24 -16.46 8.81 -6.68
C VAL A 24 -17.33 7.61 -6.34
N GLY A 25 -16.79 6.64 -5.59
CA GLY A 25 -17.54 5.44 -5.23
C GLY A 25 -18.75 5.76 -4.34
N TYR A 26 -18.60 6.63 -3.35
CA TYR A 26 -19.74 7.12 -2.57
C TYR A 26 -20.77 7.81 -3.47
N GLY A 27 -20.34 8.71 -4.36
CA GLY A 27 -21.24 9.41 -5.28
C GLY A 27 -22.03 8.47 -6.18
N LEU A 28 -21.40 7.41 -6.70
CA LEU A 28 -22.06 6.41 -7.54
C LEU A 28 -23.08 5.57 -6.75
N VAL A 29 -22.70 5.08 -5.56
CA VAL A 29 -23.59 4.31 -4.69
C VAL A 29 -24.77 5.16 -4.23
N HIS A 30 -24.54 6.42 -3.85
CA HIS A 30 -25.58 7.35 -3.45
C HIS A 30 -26.56 7.65 -4.60
N LYS A 31 -26.05 7.89 -5.81
CA LYS A 31 -26.88 8.12 -6.99
C LYS A 31 -27.75 6.90 -7.30
N LEU A 32 -27.20 5.69 -7.16
CA LEU A 32 -27.95 4.45 -7.36
C LEU A 32 -29.08 4.30 -6.32
N ALA A 33 -28.79 4.59 -5.05
CA ALA A 33 -29.79 4.55 -3.96
C ALA A 33 -30.94 5.55 -4.20
N MET A 34 -30.64 6.74 -4.70
CA MET A 34 -31.66 7.76 -5.01
C MET A 34 -32.51 7.40 -6.23
N ALA A 35 -31.95 6.67 -7.21
CA ALA A 35 -32.65 6.31 -8.43
C ALA A 35 -33.58 5.09 -8.27
N GLN A 36 -33.16 4.09 -7.49
CA GLN A 36 -33.85 2.79 -7.42
C GLN A 36 -34.46 2.49 -6.04
N GLY A 37 -34.23 3.36 -5.05
CA GLY A 37 -34.61 3.13 -3.65
C GLY A 37 -33.46 2.54 -2.81
N ILE A 38 -33.65 2.50 -1.50
CA ILE A 38 -32.59 2.26 -0.51
C ILE A 38 -32.20 0.76 -0.39
N LEU A 39 -33.07 -0.16 -0.83
CA LEU A 39 -32.87 -1.59 -0.60
C LEU A 39 -33.05 -2.43 -1.87
N THR A 40 -32.21 -2.16 -2.88
CA THR A 40 -32.13 -3.00 -4.08
C THR A 40 -30.91 -3.91 -4.01
N TRP A 41 -31.02 -5.09 -4.65
CA TRP A 41 -29.89 -6.03 -4.75
C TRP A 41 -28.70 -5.41 -5.49
N ASP A 42 -28.97 -4.58 -6.49
CA ASP A 42 -27.96 -3.86 -7.24
C ASP A 42 -27.18 -2.88 -6.36
N LEU A 43 -27.86 -2.20 -5.42
CA LEU A 43 -27.19 -1.30 -4.47
C LEU A 43 -26.27 -2.07 -3.52
N VAL A 44 -26.73 -3.22 -3.01
CA VAL A 44 -25.91 -4.07 -2.15
C VAL A 44 -24.67 -4.55 -2.90
N ASN A 45 -24.83 -5.02 -4.13
CA ASN A 45 -23.71 -5.46 -4.96
C ASN A 45 -22.73 -4.31 -5.27
N ALA A 46 -23.24 -3.14 -5.67
CA ALA A 46 -22.43 -1.96 -5.95
C ALA A 46 -21.64 -1.50 -4.72
N ALA A 47 -22.27 -1.47 -3.54
CA ALA A 47 -21.61 -1.15 -2.29
C ALA A 47 -20.53 -2.17 -1.94
N PHE A 48 -20.80 -3.47 -2.14
CA PHE A 48 -19.84 -4.54 -1.87
C PHE A 48 -18.61 -4.46 -2.79
N LEU A 49 -18.84 -4.24 -4.09
CA LEU A 49 -17.76 -4.02 -5.06
C LEU A 49 -16.93 -2.78 -4.72
N TRP A 50 -17.57 -1.70 -4.28
CA TRP A 50 -16.86 -0.50 -3.84
C TRP A 50 -15.97 -0.77 -2.62
N LEU A 51 -16.47 -1.50 -1.63
CA LEU A 51 -15.67 -1.92 -0.48
C LEU A 51 -14.49 -2.83 -0.87
N ILE A 52 -14.69 -3.74 -1.83
CA ILE A 52 -13.60 -4.58 -2.37
C ILE A 52 -12.51 -3.71 -2.98
N ILE A 53 -12.88 -2.68 -3.77
CA ILE A 53 -11.88 -1.77 -4.36
C ILE A 53 -11.09 -1.05 -3.26
N ILE A 54 -11.76 -0.56 -2.21
CA ILE A 54 -11.09 0.07 -1.07
C ILE A 54 -10.10 -0.91 -0.41
N ALA A 55 -10.52 -2.16 -0.18
CA ALA A 55 -9.67 -3.19 0.40
C ALA A 55 -8.44 -3.48 -0.48
N LEU A 56 -8.61 -3.53 -1.81
CA LEU A 56 -7.50 -3.71 -2.75
C LEU A 56 -6.50 -2.56 -2.70
N VAL A 57 -6.97 -1.31 -2.63
CA VAL A 57 -6.09 -0.14 -2.50
C VAL A 57 -5.25 -0.21 -1.22
N ILE A 58 -5.88 -0.59 -0.10
CA ILE A 58 -5.18 -0.79 1.17
C ILE A 58 -4.14 -1.91 1.04
N LEU A 59 -4.51 -3.03 0.42
CA LEU A 59 -3.61 -4.17 0.22
C LEU A 59 -2.38 -3.76 -0.62
N VAL A 60 -2.59 -2.96 -1.67
CA VAL A 60 -1.48 -2.42 -2.49
C VAL A 60 -0.57 -1.51 -1.66
N ALA A 61 -1.14 -0.64 -0.82
CA ALA A 61 -0.36 0.23 0.06
C ALA A 61 0.55 -0.57 1.00
N VAL A 62 -0.02 -1.58 1.66
CA VAL A 62 0.70 -2.45 2.59
C VAL A 62 1.79 -3.24 1.87
N ASN A 63 1.50 -3.77 0.67
CA ASN A 63 2.47 -4.54 -0.10
C ASN A 63 3.67 -3.68 -0.53
N GLU A 64 3.45 -2.43 -0.95
CA GLU A 64 4.55 -1.53 -1.27
C GLU A 64 5.41 -1.22 -0.04
N ASN A 65 4.77 -0.98 1.11
CA ASN A 65 5.48 -0.76 2.37
C ASN A 65 6.40 -1.96 2.72
N ILE A 66 5.87 -3.18 2.63
CA ILE A 66 6.63 -4.41 2.90
C ILE A 66 7.82 -4.56 1.94
N LYS A 67 7.65 -4.24 0.65
CA LYS A 67 8.75 -4.30 -0.31
C LYS A 67 9.87 -3.34 0.02
N GLU A 68 9.54 -2.13 0.46
CA GLU A 68 10.53 -1.13 0.84
C GLU A 68 11.31 -1.56 2.08
N GLU A 69 10.62 -2.06 3.11
CA GLU A 69 11.24 -2.62 4.32
C GLU A 69 12.15 -3.82 4.00
N LEU A 70 11.70 -4.75 3.15
CA LEU A 70 12.51 -5.90 2.74
C LEU A 70 13.78 -5.45 1.99
N ARG A 71 13.70 -4.42 1.16
CA ARG A 71 14.85 -3.87 0.46
C ARG A 71 15.88 -3.30 1.43
N GLU A 72 15.43 -2.58 2.45
CA GLU A 72 16.31 -2.03 3.50
C GLU A 72 17.02 -3.16 4.27
N ILE A 73 16.27 -4.19 4.68
CA ILE A 73 16.82 -5.36 5.38
C ILE A 73 17.89 -6.06 4.52
N ILE A 74 17.64 -6.26 3.22
CA ILE A 74 18.60 -6.88 2.30
C ILE A 74 19.89 -6.05 2.20
N LEU A 75 19.78 -4.73 2.12
CA LEU A 75 20.96 -3.84 2.04
C LEU A 75 21.81 -3.93 3.30
N ILE A 76 21.19 -3.96 4.47
CA ILE A 76 21.87 -4.14 5.76
C ILE A 76 22.60 -5.49 5.79
N GLN A 77 21.92 -6.59 5.42
CA GLN A 77 22.52 -7.91 5.39
C GLN A 77 23.71 -8.01 4.42
N LEU A 78 23.63 -7.37 3.25
CA LEU A 78 24.73 -7.34 2.29
C LEU A 78 25.96 -6.60 2.83
N ASP A 79 25.75 -5.51 3.57
CA ASP A 79 26.85 -4.76 4.17
C ASP A 79 27.49 -5.55 5.32
N GLU A 80 26.69 -6.21 6.17
CA GLU A 80 27.17 -7.12 7.21
C GLU A 80 28.04 -8.24 6.61
N ILE A 81 27.58 -8.90 5.54
CA ILE A 81 28.35 -9.95 4.84
C ILE A 81 29.66 -9.37 4.28
N ARG A 82 29.64 -8.14 3.77
CA ARG A 82 30.83 -7.47 3.23
C ARG A 82 31.85 -7.16 4.31
N LEU A 83 31.41 -6.68 5.47
CA LEU A 83 32.26 -6.42 6.63
C LEU A 83 32.87 -7.72 7.15
N LEU A 84 32.07 -8.76 7.35
CA LEU A 84 32.54 -10.09 7.75
C LEU A 84 33.62 -10.61 6.78
N ARG A 85 33.39 -10.51 5.47
CA ARG A 85 34.38 -10.93 4.47
C ARG A 85 35.71 -10.18 4.61
N LYS A 86 35.68 -8.86 4.85
CA LYS A 86 36.90 -8.06 5.05
C LYS A 86 37.66 -8.49 6.30
N ASP A 87 36.95 -8.74 7.40
CA ASP A 87 37.56 -9.20 8.65
C ASP A 87 38.22 -10.58 8.49
N PHE A 88 37.58 -11.51 7.79
CA PHE A 88 38.18 -12.81 7.46
C PHE A 88 39.44 -12.69 6.60
N GLN A 89 39.48 -11.74 5.66
CA GLN A 89 40.67 -11.49 4.83
C GLN A 89 41.81 -10.87 5.64
N ASN A 90 41.51 -9.95 6.55
CA ASN A 90 42.51 -9.30 7.40
C ASN A 90 43.10 -10.27 8.44
N LYS A 91 42.31 -11.21 8.98
CA LYS A 91 42.79 -12.20 9.97
C LYS A 91 43.68 -13.30 9.37
N LYS A 92 43.72 -13.43 8.04
CA LYS A 92 44.53 -14.43 7.31
C LYS A 92 45.91 -13.91 6.89
N ARG A 93 46.16 -12.61 7.07
CA ARG A 93 47.49 -11.97 6.97
C ARG A 93 48.12 -11.89 8.36
#